data_AF-A0A5J4RS01-F1
#
_entry.id   AF-A0A5J4RS01-F1
#
_cell.length_a   1.000
_cell.length_b   1.000
_cell.length_c   1.000
_cell.angle_alpha   90.00
_cell.angle_beta   90.00
_cell.angle_gamma   90.00
#
_symmetry.space_group_name_H-M   'P 1'
#
loop_
_entity.id
_entity.type
_entity.pdbx_description
1 polymer ?
#
loop_
_entity_poly.entity_id
_entity_poly.type
_entity_poly.pdbx_seq_one_letter_code
_entity_poly.pdbx_strand_id
1 'polypeptide(L)'
;MGKNYDTSQFAVNSIGQWWKLVGKTHYPGVKNMLITADSGGSNGYRRREWKYELQRLANESGLVISVCHFPPGTSKWNKIEHKLFSQISLNWQGIPLVDYHTVVQLIGATKNTKGLTIQCQPDSTEYQKGIKITEEEMNRINLKKYKFHGEWNYVIKPTEM
;
A
#
# COMPACT_ATOMS: atom_id res chain seq x y z
N MET A 1 10.79 0.48 -2.52
CA MET A 1 10.86 0.29 -3.98
C MET A 1 11.08 -1.18 -4.22
N GLY A 2 10.14 -1.87 -4.86
CA GLY A 2 10.32 -3.29 -5.18
C GLY A 2 11.26 -3.48 -6.36
N LYS A 3 11.92 -4.64 -6.43
CA LYS A 3 12.79 -5.04 -7.55
C LYS A 3 12.12 -5.97 -8.56
N ASN A 4 10.94 -6.50 -8.24
CA ASN A 4 10.31 -7.59 -8.99
C ASN A 4 8.81 -7.31 -9.26
N TYR A 5 7.94 -8.22 -8.84
CA TYR A 5 6.54 -8.23 -9.21
C TYR A 5 5.68 -7.37 -8.29
N ASP A 6 4.78 -6.60 -8.90
CA ASP A 6 3.71 -5.91 -8.19
C ASP A 6 2.65 -6.93 -7.73
N THR A 7 2.82 -7.46 -6.51
CA THR A 7 1.91 -8.42 -5.86
C THR A 7 1.18 -7.78 -4.69
N SER A 8 0.09 -8.41 -4.24
CA SER A 8 -0.64 -7.90 -3.08
C SER A 8 0.24 -7.93 -1.82
N GLN A 9 1.10 -8.94 -1.71
CA GLN A 9 2.10 -9.05 -0.65
C GLN A 9 3.09 -7.87 -0.65
N PHE A 10 3.60 -7.47 -1.82
CA PHE A 10 4.46 -6.29 -1.93
C PHE A 10 3.74 -5.01 -1.51
N ALA A 11 2.51 -4.81 -2.00
CA ALA A 11 1.72 -3.64 -1.68
C ALA A 11 1.47 -3.52 -0.17
N VAL A 12 1.07 -4.61 0.49
CA VAL A 12 0.83 -4.60 1.95
C VAL A 12 2.13 -4.50 2.74
N ASN A 13 3.22 -5.15 2.32
CA ASN A 13 4.52 -4.99 2.97
C ASN A 13 4.97 -3.52 2.93
N SER A 14 4.80 -2.84 1.80
CA SER A 14 5.13 -1.42 1.67
C SER A 14 4.37 -0.55 2.69
N ILE A 15 3.09 -0.85 2.94
CA ILE A 15 2.27 -0.18 3.96
C ILE A 15 2.80 -0.51 5.38
N GLY A 16 3.13 -1.78 5.62
CA GLY A 16 3.71 -2.23 6.90
C GLY A 16 5.06 -1.59 7.20
N GLN A 17 5.94 -1.45 6.21
CA GLN A 17 7.23 -0.76 6.35
C GLN A 17 7.03 0.72 6.66
N TRP A 18 6.12 1.40 5.95
CA TRP A 18 5.76 2.78 6.26
C TRP A 18 5.26 2.93 7.70
N TRP A 19 4.38 2.01 8.15
CA TRP A 19 3.88 2.02 9.52
C TRP A 19 5.01 1.86 10.55
N LYS A 20 5.92 0.90 10.34
CA LYS A 20 7.06 0.62 11.24
C LYS A 20 8.05 1.78 11.32
N LEU A 21 8.38 2.39 10.18
CA LEU A 21 9.43 3.41 10.08
C LEU A 21 8.94 4.83 10.39
N VAL A 22 7.71 5.15 10.01
CA VAL A 22 7.18 6.52 10.06
C VAL A 22 5.90 6.57 10.87
N GLY A 23 4.91 5.75 10.51
CA GLY A 23 3.55 5.85 11.02
C GLY A 23 3.45 5.72 12.53
N LYS A 24 4.09 4.71 13.13
CA LYS A 24 4.02 4.44 14.57
C LYS A 24 4.57 5.60 15.42
N THR A 25 5.62 6.27 14.95
CA THR A 25 6.22 7.41 15.64
C THR A 25 5.38 8.67 15.51
N HIS A 26 4.81 8.93 14.33
CA HIS A 26 4.02 10.14 14.06
C HIS A 26 2.59 10.05 14.61
N TYR A 27 2.05 8.84 14.77
CA TYR A 27 0.69 8.59 15.21
C TYR A 27 0.69 7.62 16.40
N PRO A 28 1.24 8.01 17.57
CA PRO A 28 1.32 7.13 18.73
C PRO A 28 -0.08 6.78 19.26
N GLY A 29 -0.27 5.51 19.65
CA GLY A 29 -1.49 5.04 20.32
C GLY A 29 -2.73 4.89 19.43
N VAL A 30 -2.63 5.16 18.11
CA VAL A 30 -3.76 4.91 17.21
C VAL A 30 -4.03 3.43 17.07
N LYS A 31 -5.31 3.07 17.04
CA LYS A 31 -5.78 1.69 16.89
C LYS A 31 -6.38 1.40 15.51
N ASN A 32 -6.52 2.42 14.67
CA ASN A 32 -7.19 2.32 13.39
C ASN A 32 -6.34 2.97 12.29
N MET A 33 -6.27 2.33 11.14
CA MET A 33 -5.64 2.87 9.93
C MET A 33 -6.67 2.88 8.80
N LEU A 34 -6.79 4.02 8.11
CA LEU A 34 -7.58 4.13 6.89
C LEU A 34 -6.66 4.04 5.66
N ILE A 35 -6.95 3.10 4.77
CA ILE A 35 -6.29 2.92 3.49
C ILE A 35 -7.27 3.30 2.39
N THR A 36 -6.86 4.22 1.51
CA THR A 36 -7.58 4.53 0.27
C THR A 36 -6.87 3.89 -0.91
N ALA A 37 -7.54 2.99 -1.63
CA ALA A 37 -6.96 2.20 -2.73
C ALA A 37 -7.72 2.42 -4.05
N ASP A 38 -7.04 2.34 -5.18
CA ASP A 38 -7.55 2.57 -6.54
C ASP A 38 -8.29 1.36 -7.15
N SER A 39 -8.33 0.23 -6.44
CA SER A 39 -9.07 -0.99 -6.81
C SER A 39 -8.46 -1.80 -7.96
N GLY A 40 -7.26 -1.45 -8.41
CA GLY A 40 -6.55 -2.07 -9.53
C GLY A 40 -5.36 -2.92 -9.08
N GLY A 41 -4.79 -3.71 -10.01
CA GLY A 41 -3.50 -4.36 -9.78
C GLY A 41 -3.45 -5.20 -8.49
N SER A 42 -2.40 -4.97 -7.70
CA SER A 42 -2.09 -5.67 -6.44
C SER A 42 -3.02 -5.35 -5.27
N ASN A 43 -3.74 -4.23 -5.27
CA ASN A 43 -4.65 -3.84 -4.18
C ASN A 43 -6.14 -4.02 -4.52
N GLY A 44 -6.47 -4.68 -5.62
CA GLY A 44 -7.84 -4.80 -6.09
C GLY A 44 -8.78 -5.46 -5.08
N TYR A 45 -9.98 -4.90 -4.91
CA TYR A 45 -10.97 -5.34 -3.90
C TYR A 45 -11.42 -6.81 -4.02
N ARG A 46 -11.28 -7.42 -5.21
CA ARG A 46 -11.61 -8.84 -5.46
C ARG A 46 -10.45 -9.79 -5.10
N ARG A 47 -9.23 -9.29 -4.95
CA ARG A 47 -8.06 -10.13 -4.70
C ARG A 47 -8.11 -10.72 -3.30
N ARG A 48 -8.00 -12.05 -3.24
CA ARG A 48 -7.92 -12.82 -1.99
C ARG A 48 -6.59 -12.53 -1.26
N GLU A 49 -5.48 -12.57 -2.00
CA GLU A 49 -4.14 -12.28 -1.48
C GLU A 49 -4.06 -10.90 -0.81
N TRP A 50 -4.66 -9.87 -1.39
CA TRP A 50 -4.73 -8.53 -0.78
C TRP A 50 -5.38 -8.56 0.61
N LYS A 51 -6.54 -9.21 0.75
CA LYS A 51 -7.24 -9.31 2.04
C LYS A 51 -6.47 -10.16 3.05
N TYR A 52 -5.85 -11.24 2.57
CA TYR A 52 -5.04 -12.13 3.40
C TYR A 52 -3.82 -11.40 3.97
N GLU A 53 -3.08 -10.68 3.14
CA GLU A 53 -1.91 -9.92 3.58
C GLU A 53 -2.30 -8.76 4.50
N LEU A 54 -3.44 -8.09 4.24
CA LEU A 54 -3.97 -7.10 5.17
C LEU A 54 -4.33 -7.69 6.55
N GLN A 55 -4.83 -8.93 6.60
CA GLN A 55 -5.05 -9.63 7.87
C GLN A 55 -3.73 -9.85 8.61
N ARG A 56 -2.70 -10.31 7.91
CA ARG A 56 -1.36 -10.47 8.49
C ARG A 56 -0.83 -9.14 9.05
N LEU A 57 -0.96 -8.06 8.28
CA LEU A 57 -0.56 -6.72 8.73
C LEU A 57 -1.37 -6.26 9.95
N ALA A 58 -2.69 -6.48 9.97
CA ALA A 58 -3.54 -6.14 11.11
C ALA A 58 -3.10 -6.89 12.37
N ASN A 59 -2.79 -8.18 12.24
CA ASN A 59 -2.29 -9.01 13.35
C ASN A 59 -0.93 -8.55 13.86
N GLU A 60 0.03 -8.28 12.96
CA GLU A 60 1.37 -7.82 13.32
C GLU A 60 1.38 -6.44 13.99
N SER A 61 0.53 -5.53 13.50
CA SER A 61 0.49 -4.14 13.96
C SER A 61 -0.46 -3.89 15.13
N GLY A 62 -1.41 -4.81 15.37
CA GLY A 62 -2.53 -4.61 16.28
C GLY A 62 -3.55 -3.57 15.80
N LEU A 63 -3.46 -3.13 14.53
CA LEU A 63 -4.33 -2.10 13.97
C LEU A 63 -5.59 -2.71 13.36
N VAL A 64 -6.70 -2.00 13.55
CA VAL A 64 -7.91 -2.19 12.75
C VAL A 64 -7.74 -1.43 11.43
N ILE A 65 -7.74 -2.15 10.32
CA ILE A 65 -7.51 -1.58 9.00
C ILE A 65 -8.83 -1.40 8.28
N SER A 66 -9.18 -0.14 8.01
CA SER A 66 -10.32 0.23 7.15
C SER A 66 -9.82 0.46 5.74
N VAL A 67 -10.43 -0.20 4.76
CA VAL A 67 -10.10 -0.03 3.34
C VAL A 67 -11.28 0.61 2.62
N CYS A 68 -11.00 1.73 1.97
CA CYS A 68 -11.93 2.43 1.09
C CYS A 68 -11.37 2.45 -0.32
N HIS A 69 -12.15 1.94 -1.26
CA HIS A 69 -11.75 1.82 -2.64
C HIS A 69 -12.34 2.96 -3.47
N PHE A 70 -11.52 3.58 -4.30
CA PHE A 70 -11.97 4.53 -5.30
C PHE A 70 -12.76 3.78 -6.39
N PRO A 71 -13.85 4.38 -6.92
CA PRO A 71 -14.57 3.82 -8.05
C PRO A 71 -13.67 3.64 -9.29
N PRO A 72 -13.96 2.66 -10.16
CA PRO A 72 -13.23 2.51 -11.42
C PRO A 72 -13.21 3.82 -12.24
N GLY A 73 -12.07 4.13 -12.87
CA GLY A 73 -11.92 5.33 -13.70
C GLY A 73 -11.73 6.64 -12.93
N THR A 74 -11.51 6.60 -11.60
CA THR A 74 -11.32 7.80 -10.77
C THR A 74 -9.87 8.03 -10.34
N SER A 75 -8.90 7.44 -11.03
CA SER A 75 -7.46 7.58 -10.73
C SER A 75 -7.01 9.06 -10.67
N LYS A 76 -7.58 9.90 -11.54
CA LYS A 76 -7.42 11.37 -11.55
C LYS A 76 -7.82 12.05 -10.23
N TRP A 77 -8.56 11.41 -9.34
CA TRP A 77 -8.91 11.98 -8.02
C TRP A 77 -7.98 11.49 -6.91
N ASN A 78 -7.07 10.56 -7.20
CA ASN A 78 -6.06 10.09 -6.28
C ASN A 78 -5.00 11.18 -6.07
N LYS A 79 -4.88 11.67 -4.83
CA LYS A 79 -3.89 12.70 -4.46
C LYS A 79 -2.46 12.27 -4.73
N ILE A 80 -2.18 10.95 -4.71
CA ILE A 80 -0.84 10.42 -4.96
C ILE A 80 -0.39 10.75 -6.39
N GLU A 81 -1.25 10.59 -7.39
CA GLU A 81 -0.91 10.90 -8.78
C GLU A 81 -0.51 12.37 -8.94
N HIS A 82 -1.34 13.27 -8.39
CA HIS A 82 -1.15 14.71 -8.55
C HIS A 82 -0.06 15.31 -7.68
N LYS A 83 0.12 14.82 -6.45
CA LYS A 83 1.04 15.43 -5.47
C LYS A 83 2.39 14.74 -5.38
N LEU A 84 2.45 13.44 -5.67
CA LEU A 84 3.66 12.65 -5.54
C LEU A 84 4.25 12.33 -6.91
N PHE A 85 3.51 11.61 -7.76
CA PHE A 85 4.04 11.13 -9.04
C PHE A 85 4.37 12.27 -10.00
N SER A 86 3.54 13.31 -10.08
CA SER A 86 3.86 14.49 -10.89
C SER A 86 5.22 15.11 -10.54
N GLN A 87 5.56 15.19 -9.24
CA GLN A 87 6.81 15.78 -8.77
C GLN A 87 8.00 14.87 -9.06
N ILE A 88 7.84 13.55 -8.88
CA ILE A 88 8.87 12.57 -9.24
C ILE A 88 9.16 12.64 -10.75
N SER A 89 8.11 12.68 -11.57
CA SER A 89 8.22 12.79 -13.02
C SER A 89 9.00 14.04 -13.46
N LEU A 90 8.75 15.17 -12.81
CA LEU A 90 9.50 16.41 -13.06
C LEU A 90 10.96 16.29 -12.61
N ASN A 91 11.22 15.66 -11.45
CA ASN A 91 12.56 15.62 -10.86
C ASN A 91 13.57 14.83 -11.69
N TRP A 92 13.16 13.72 -12.31
CA TRP A 92 14.05 12.89 -13.13
C TRP A 92 13.89 13.10 -14.64
N GLN A 93 13.18 14.16 -15.06
CA GLN A 93 12.95 14.41 -16.47
C GLN A 93 14.28 14.58 -17.21
N GLY A 94 14.49 13.77 -18.25
CA GLY A 94 15.73 13.79 -19.04
C GLY A 94 16.91 13.07 -18.39
N ILE A 95 16.72 12.41 -17.24
CA ILE A 95 17.75 11.58 -16.59
C ILE A 95 17.53 10.12 -16.95
N PRO A 96 18.51 9.44 -17.60
CA PRO A 96 18.42 8.02 -17.88
C PRO A 96 18.32 7.18 -16.60
N LEU A 97 17.29 6.34 -16.49
CA LEU A 97 17.07 5.43 -15.36
C LEU A 97 17.85 4.12 -15.56
N VAL A 98 19.18 4.22 -15.49
CA VAL A 98 20.11 3.15 -15.92
C VAL A 98 20.21 1.96 -14.97
N ASP A 99 19.90 2.17 -13.68
CA ASP A 99 19.94 1.11 -12.68
C ASP A 99 18.98 1.39 -11.51
N TYR A 100 18.75 0.35 -10.71
CA TYR A 100 17.83 0.37 -9.58
C TYR A 100 18.21 1.41 -8.50
N HIS A 101 19.51 1.55 -8.19
CA HIS A 101 19.96 2.52 -7.19
C HIS A 101 19.74 3.95 -7.69
N THR A 102 20.03 4.22 -8.96
CA THR A 102 19.75 5.50 -9.61
C THR A 102 18.27 5.86 -9.48
N VAL A 103 17.35 4.92 -9.76
CA VAL A 103 15.90 5.14 -9.61
C VAL A 103 15.52 5.48 -8.17
N VAL A 104 16.00 4.71 -7.19
CA VAL A 104 15.70 4.96 -5.76
C VAL A 104 16.21 6.32 -5.31
N GLN A 105 17.44 6.69 -5.69
CA GLN A 105 18.03 7.97 -5.36
C GLN A 105 17.24 9.14 -5.96
N LEU A 106 16.85 9.05 -7.24
CA LEU A 106 16.09 10.10 -7.91
C LEU A 106 14.69 10.30 -7.30
N ILE A 107 14.02 9.22 -6.90
CA ILE A 107 12.73 9.34 -6.19
C ILE A 107 12.95 10.01 -4.83
N GLY A 108 13.94 9.56 -4.05
CA GLY A 108 14.24 10.12 -2.73
C GLY A 108 14.74 11.57 -2.75
N ALA A 109 15.37 12.00 -3.85
CA ALA A 109 15.85 13.36 -4.02
C ALA A 109 14.74 14.37 -4.36
N THR A 110 13.54 13.88 -4.72
CA THR A 110 12.44 14.74 -5.15
C THR A 110 11.94 15.62 -4.00
N LYS A 111 11.96 16.94 -4.21
CA LYS A 111 11.46 17.96 -3.28
C LYS A 111 10.68 19.04 -4.05
N ASN A 112 9.85 19.81 -3.35
CA ASN A 112 9.23 21.01 -3.94
C ASN A 112 9.31 22.22 -3.02
N THR A 113 9.06 23.42 -3.58
CA THR A 113 9.07 24.69 -2.86
C THR A 113 7.99 24.81 -1.78
N LYS A 114 7.00 23.90 -1.79
CA LYS A 114 5.90 23.82 -0.81
C LYS A 114 6.21 22.85 0.34
N GLY A 115 7.43 22.34 0.44
CA GLY A 115 7.88 21.50 1.56
C GLY A 115 7.64 19.99 1.41
N LEU A 116 7.31 19.50 0.21
CA LEU A 116 7.25 18.05 -0.03
C LEU A 116 8.66 17.45 0.09
N THR A 117 8.78 16.40 0.90
CA THR A 117 9.96 15.54 0.99
C THR A 117 9.55 14.09 0.81
N ILE A 118 10.27 13.36 -0.04
CA ILE A 118 9.99 11.95 -0.34
C ILE A 118 11.10 11.08 0.23
N GLN A 119 10.72 10.01 0.92
CA GLN A 119 11.64 8.95 1.32
C GLN A 119 11.39 7.73 0.44
N CYS A 120 12.40 7.30 -0.30
CA CYS A 120 12.37 6.06 -1.06
C CYS A 120 13.37 5.08 -0.45
N GLN A 121 12.87 3.96 0.08
CA GLN A 121 13.73 2.90 0.58
C GLN A 121 13.71 1.71 -0.36
N PRO A 122 14.86 1.07 -0.62
CA PRO A 122 14.89 -0.15 -1.39
C PRO A 122 14.23 -1.29 -0.61
N ASP A 123 13.38 -2.07 -1.28
CA ASP A 123 12.83 -3.31 -0.73
C ASP A 123 13.63 -4.47 -1.31
N SER A 124 14.33 -5.21 -0.44
CA SER A 124 15.12 -6.38 -0.80
C SER A 124 14.31 -7.67 -0.77
N THR A 125 13.04 -7.64 -0.39
CA THR A 125 12.18 -8.81 -0.35
C THR A 125 11.85 -9.29 -1.75
N GLU A 126 11.92 -10.62 -1.94
CA GLU A 126 11.49 -11.26 -3.17
C GLU A 126 10.02 -11.66 -3.10
N TYR A 127 9.24 -11.20 -4.07
CA TYR A 127 7.81 -11.48 -4.15
C TYR A 127 7.55 -12.43 -5.30
N GLN A 128 6.85 -13.53 -5.03
CA GLN A 128 6.49 -14.51 -6.04
C GLN A 128 5.09 -14.26 -6.60
N LYS A 129 4.91 -14.51 -7.89
CA LYS A 129 3.59 -14.48 -8.54
C LYS A 129 2.86 -15.80 -8.35
N GLY A 130 1.53 -15.76 -8.45
CA GLY A 130 0.70 -16.96 -8.51
C GLY A 130 0.42 -17.61 -7.16
N ILE A 131 0.69 -16.92 -6.05
CA ILE A 131 0.28 -17.34 -4.71
C ILE A 131 -1.24 -17.45 -4.69
N LYS A 132 -1.75 -18.67 -4.41
CA LYS A 132 -3.18 -18.95 -4.31
C LYS A 132 -3.56 -19.00 -2.85
N ILE A 133 -4.50 -18.14 -2.46
CA ILE A 133 -5.11 -18.20 -1.13
C ILE A 133 -6.30 -19.16 -1.18
N THR A 134 -6.23 -20.17 -0.33
CA THR A 134 -7.25 -21.21 -0.16
C THR A 134 -8.55 -20.62 0.43
N GLU A 135 -9.63 -21.38 0.36
CA GLU A 135 -10.89 -20.97 0.98
C GLU A 135 -10.79 -20.95 2.51
N GLU A 136 -10.05 -21.89 3.09
CA GLU A 136 -9.79 -21.96 4.52
C GLU A 136 -9.07 -20.71 5.03
N GLU A 137 -8.01 -20.28 4.34
CA GLU A 137 -7.31 -19.04 4.68
C GLU A 137 -8.22 -17.82 4.54
N MET A 138 -9.06 -17.78 3.52
CA MET A 138 -10.03 -16.69 3.35
C MET A 138 -11.06 -16.63 4.47
N ASN A 139 -11.53 -17.78 4.96
CA ASN A 139 -12.50 -17.86 6.04
C ASN A 139 -11.92 -17.44 7.39
N ARG A 140 -10.59 -17.48 7.56
CA ARG A 140 -9.90 -17.00 8.78
C ARG A 140 -9.75 -15.48 8.83
N ILE A 141 -10.03 -14.77 7.74
CA ILE A 141 -9.91 -13.30 7.71
C ILE A 141 -11.07 -12.69 8.50
N ASN A 142 -10.75 -11.90 9.51
CA ASN A 142 -11.71 -11.13 10.31
C ASN A 142 -12.14 -9.85 9.57
N LEU A 143 -12.88 -10.05 8.48
CA LEU A 143 -13.35 -9.01 7.58
C LEU A 143 -14.82 -8.68 7.84
N LYS A 144 -15.10 -7.40 8.10
CA LYS A 144 -16.45 -6.85 8.17
C LYS A 144 -16.67 -5.85 7.02
N LYS A 145 -17.62 -6.16 6.14
CA LYS A 145 -18.01 -5.26 5.04
C LYS A 145 -18.77 -4.03 5.58
N TYR A 146 -18.61 -2.90 4.92
CA TYR A 146 -19.44 -1.72 5.20
C TYR A 146 -20.85 -1.85 4.63
N LYS A 147 -21.78 -1.07 5.19
CA LYS A 147 -23.17 -0.98 4.70
C LYS A 147 -23.24 -0.37 3.30
N PHE A 148 -22.39 0.62 3.02
CA PHE A 148 -22.31 1.30 1.74
C PHE A 148 -21.13 0.76 0.93
N HIS A 149 -21.41 0.21 -0.25
CA HIS A 149 -20.44 -0.44 -1.12
C HIS A 149 -19.55 -1.48 -0.41
N GLY A 150 -20.14 -2.38 0.38
CA GLY A 150 -19.42 -3.38 1.17
C GLY A 150 -18.63 -4.40 0.35
N GLU A 151 -18.93 -4.52 -0.93
CA GLU A 151 -18.16 -5.26 -1.92
C GLU A 151 -16.78 -4.66 -2.15
N TRP A 152 -16.64 -3.35 -1.98
CA TRP A 152 -15.40 -2.58 -2.15
C TRP A 152 -14.81 -2.17 -0.80
N ASN A 153 -15.65 -1.75 0.13
CA ASN A 153 -15.22 -1.13 1.37
C ASN A 153 -15.46 -2.05 2.56
N TYR A 154 -14.42 -2.23 3.36
CA TYR A 154 -14.44 -3.19 4.46
C TYR A 154 -13.42 -2.83 5.52
N VAL A 155 -13.60 -3.44 6.68
CA VAL A 155 -12.70 -3.37 7.82
C VAL A 155 -12.13 -4.74 8.07
N ILE A 156 -10.81 -4.81 8.23
CA ILE A 156 -10.11 -5.99 8.73
C ILE A 156 -9.67 -5.67 10.15
N LYS A 157 -10.08 -6.53 11.09
CA LYS A 157 -9.65 -6.44 12.47
C LYS A 157 -8.54 -7.45 12.73
N PRO A 158 -7.66 -7.23 13.72
CA PRO A 158 -6.80 -8.29 14.20
C PRO A 158 -7.65 -9.50 14.60
N THR A 159 -7.22 -10.70 14.23
CA THR A 159 -7.72 -11.92 14.87
C THR A 159 -7.05 -11.97 16.25
N GLU A 160 -7.84 -12.11 17.31
CA GLU A 160 -7.29 -12.34 18.65
C GLU A 160 -6.32 -13.53 18.58
N MET A 161 -5.12 -13.36 19.16
CA MET A 161 -4.14 -14.44 19.32
C MET A 161 -4.59 -15.38 20.43
#